data_AF-A0A6N6SIV2-F1
#
_entry.id   AF-A0A6N6SIV2-F1
#
_cell.length_a   1.000
_cell.length_b   1.000
_cell.length_c   1.000
_cell.angle_alpha   90.00
_cell.angle_beta   90.00
_cell.angle_gamma   90.00
#
_symmetry.space_group_name_H-M   'P 1'
#
loop_
_entity.id
_entity.type
_entity.pdbx_description
1 polymer ?
#
loop_
_entity_poly.entity_id
_entity_poly.type
_entity_poly.pdbx_seq_one_letter_code
_entity_poly.pdbx_strand_id
1 'polypeptide(L)'
;MLVLLAVVSMAALLWAGVSLLGVLYPFKPFHTRKRALRSLGGSLAISIASLLFVGFNAESKPKAASEVAATRSASSAEVAVEEDRTADAPVEPTASPELDQASTEAETSVQMSANACSGGTASPGDVVAVSGEYALYVEPDESSARIKNEKASKILGEAHYHQIDKSTTVRRLCVKGDWTEVQIVTPEWLTFVKGWVPNAALRGIEHSGDGARVFVEDHFYWDDSTSKFKAEIVAVVNKIARENANCPNPDPGTVSKSADRSKPNDPVFFVMCGEGTDVFNVWFKPGDASGDTTFEAVLPLSQTAAVDACEVVAKSAATHPSTVDFSRFVDLSYFAHKNGNVRVTSTFTAKNALNLELKYDIYCFFEGNKLVEHSIAEALQ
;
A
#
# COMPACT_ATOMS: atom_id res chain seq x y z
N MET A 1 -21.49 21.98 -36.19
CA MET A 1 -21.67 20.52 -35.99
C MET A 1 -20.64 19.69 -36.76
N LEU A 2 -20.48 19.87 -38.08
CA LEU A 2 -19.47 19.16 -38.89
C LEU A 2 -18.03 19.33 -38.41
N VAL A 3 -17.63 20.55 -38.03
CA VAL A 3 -16.27 20.82 -37.49
C VAL A 3 -16.03 20.08 -36.17
N LEU A 4 -17.03 20.03 -35.29
CA LEU A 4 -16.94 19.31 -34.02
C LEU A 4 -16.81 17.80 -34.24
N LEU A 5 -17.58 17.23 -35.17
CA LEU A 5 -17.48 15.82 -35.56
C LEU A 5 -16.12 15.47 -36.17
N ALA A 6 -15.56 16.38 -36.99
CA ALA A 6 -14.22 16.20 -37.55
C ALA A 6 -13.13 16.20 -36.46
N VAL A 7 -13.21 17.11 -35.49
CA VAL A 7 -12.26 17.18 -34.35
C VAL A 7 -12.36 15.92 -33.48
N VAL A 8 -13.58 15.46 -33.17
CA VAL A 8 -13.80 14.23 -32.38
C VAL A 8 -13.26 12.99 -33.12
N SER A 9 -13.50 12.89 -34.43
CA SER A 9 -12.97 11.80 -35.26
C SER A 9 -11.42 11.80 -35.30
N MET A 10 -10.80 12.98 -35.44
CA MET A 10 -9.35 13.10 -35.43
C MET A 10 -8.75 12.71 -34.07
N ALA A 11 -9.36 13.13 -32.97
CA ALA A 11 -8.95 12.73 -31.62
C ALA A 11 -9.10 11.22 -31.40
N ALA A 12 -10.17 10.60 -31.90
CA ALA A 12 -10.38 9.15 -31.82
C ALA A 12 -9.33 8.38 -32.62
N LEU A 13 -8.95 8.85 -33.81
CA LEU A 13 -7.87 8.25 -34.62
C LEU A 13 -6.49 8.37 -33.97
N LEU A 14 -6.17 9.52 -33.39
CA LEU A 14 -4.93 9.70 -32.62
C LEU A 14 -4.90 8.75 -31.41
N TRP A 15 -6.02 8.62 -30.70
CA TRP A 15 -6.13 7.71 -29.57
C TRP A 15 -6.04 6.23 -29.98
N ALA A 16 -6.59 5.86 -31.14
CA ALA A 16 -6.45 4.53 -31.73
C ALA A 16 -4.97 4.22 -32.02
N GLY A 17 -4.22 5.18 -32.58
CA GLY A 17 -2.78 5.05 -32.81
C GLY A 17 -1.98 4.81 -31.53
N VAL A 18 -2.25 5.59 -30.46
CA VAL A 18 -1.62 5.40 -29.15
C VAL A 18 -2.00 4.04 -28.53
N SER A 19 -3.25 3.62 -28.69
CA SER A 19 -3.72 2.31 -28.23
C SER A 19 -3.04 1.17 -28.98
N LEU A 20 -2.81 1.29 -30.29
CA LEU A 20 -2.09 0.30 -31.10
C LEU A 20 -0.63 0.18 -30.68
N LEU A 21 0.05 1.31 -30.45
CA LEU A 21 1.38 1.35 -29.87
C LEU A 21 1.41 0.63 -28.50
N GLY A 22 0.39 0.84 -27.66
CA GLY A 22 0.22 0.18 -26.36
C GLY A 22 0.02 -1.34 -26.42
N VAL A 23 -0.42 -1.89 -27.58
CA VAL A 23 -0.50 -3.34 -27.82
C VAL A 23 0.89 -3.92 -28.11
N LEU A 24 1.70 -3.20 -28.89
CA LEU A 24 3.05 -3.60 -29.28
C LEU A 24 4.05 -3.44 -28.12
N TYR A 25 3.99 -2.31 -27.43
CA TYR A 25 4.86 -1.95 -26.32
C TYR A 25 4.00 -1.47 -25.13
N PRO A 26 4.06 -2.11 -23.96
CA PRO A 26 3.31 -1.64 -22.80
C PRO A 26 3.93 -0.35 -22.22
N PHE A 27 3.22 0.77 -22.32
CA PHE A 27 3.59 2.05 -21.70
C PHE A 27 2.34 2.73 -21.09
N LYS A 28 2.52 3.65 -20.14
CA LYS A 28 1.40 4.38 -19.52
C LYS A 28 0.62 5.18 -20.60
N PRO A 29 -0.72 5.06 -20.70
CA PRO A 29 -1.66 4.58 -19.67
C PRO A 29 -2.04 3.08 -19.74
N PHE A 30 -1.46 2.29 -20.65
CA PHE A 30 -1.83 0.89 -20.86
C PHE A 30 -0.86 -0.07 -20.16
N HIS A 31 -1.19 -0.45 -18.92
CA HIS A 31 -0.41 -1.42 -18.15
C HIS A 31 -0.52 -2.87 -18.65
N THR A 32 -1.51 -3.18 -19.50
CA THR A 32 -1.70 -4.53 -20.07
C THR A 32 -2.16 -4.45 -21.51
N ARG A 33 -1.70 -5.40 -22.35
CA ARG A 33 -2.12 -5.52 -23.76
C ARG A 33 -3.64 -5.65 -23.92
N LYS A 34 -4.32 -6.26 -22.95
CA LYS A 34 -5.80 -6.40 -22.94
C LYS A 34 -6.51 -5.04 -22.80
N ARG A 35 -5.98 -4.11 -21.99
CA ARG A 35 -6.56 -2.75 -21.87
C ARG A 35 -6.33 -1.92 -23.14
N ALA A 36 -5.14 -2.04 -23.75
CA ALA A 36 -4.84 -1.41 -25.03
C ALA A 36 -5.77 -1.91 -26.15
N LEU A 37 -6.04 -3.22 -26.20
CA LEU A 37 -6.94 -3.82 -27.20
C LEU A 37 -8.40 -3.35 -27.05
N ARG A 38 -8.90 -3.25 -25.81
CA ARG A 38 -10.26 -2.73 -25.55
C ARG A 38 -10.38 -1.25 -25.89
N SER A 39 -9.35 -0.46 -25.58
CA SER A 39 -9.27 0.97 -25.95
C SER A 39 -9.28 1.16 -27.47
N LEU A 40 -8.48 0.35 -28.19
CA LEU A 40 -8.45 0.34 -29.65
C LEU A 40 -9.83 0.05 -30.25
N GLY A 41 -10.51 -0.99 -29.75
CA GLY A 41 -11.87 -1.35 -30.19
C GLY A 41 -12.90 -0.24 -29.98
N GLY A 42 -12.85 0.46 -28.83
CA GLY A 42 -13.72 1.60 -28.55
C GLY A 42 -13.47 2.79 -29.49
N SER A 43 -12.21 3.15 -29.71
CA SER A 43 -11.84 4.27 -30.60
C SER A 43 -12.23 4.02 -32.07
N LEU A 44 -12.06 2.80 -32.58
CA LEU A 44 -12.43 2.44 -33.95
C LEU A 44 -13.95 2.49 -34.16
N ALA A 45 -14.74 2.04 -33.18
CA ALA A 45 -16.19 2.09 -33.26
C ALA A 45 -16.72 3.54 -33.38
N ILE A 46 -16.13 4.48 -32.62
CA ILE A 46 -16.47 5.91 -32.68
C ILE A 46 -16.12 6.53 -34.03
N SER A 47 -14.94 6.21 -34.57
CA SER A 47 -14.51 6.70 -35.88
C SER A 47 -15.40 6.16 -37.02
N ILE A 48 -15.77 4.88 -36.97
CA ILE A 48 -16.67 4.26 -37.97
C ILE A 48 -18.07 4.87 -37.88
N ALA A 49 -18.63 5.06 -36.68
CA ALA A 49 -19.93 5.69 -36.49
C ALA A 49 -19.96 7.13 -37.03
N SER A 50 -18.87 7.88 -36.82
CA SER A 50 -18.74 9.26 -37.33
C SER A 50 -18.69 9.32 -38.85
N LEU A 51 -17.98 8.38 -39.50
CA LEU A 51 -17.93 8.28 -40.96
C LEU A 51 -19.28 7.90 -41.58
N LEU A 52 -20.02 6.99 -40.95
CA LEU A 52 -21.37 6.62 -41.39
C LEU A 52 -22.36 7.78 -41.26
N PHE A 53 -22.24 8.59 -40.19
CA PHE A 53 -23.11 9.76 -39.97
C PHE A 53 -22.89 10.88 -41.01
N VAL A 54 -21.65 11.04 -41.47
CA VAL A 54 -21.31 12.01 -42.53
C VAL A 54 -21.69 11.47 -43.92
N GLY A 55 -21.52 10.16 -44.16
CA GLY A 55 -21.86 9.51 -45.44
C GLY A 55 -23.36 9.49 -45.77
N PHE A 56 -24.24 9.49 -44.77
CA PHE A 56 -25.69 9.49 -44.98
C PHE A 56 -26.33 10.86 -45.25
N ASN A 57 -25.60 11.97 -45.04
CA ASN A 57 -26.13 13.33 -45.20
C ASN A 57 -25.65 14.04 -46.48
N ALA A 58 -25.06 13.30 -47.43
CA ALA A 58 -24.42 13.89 -48.60
C ALA A 58 -25.15 13.54 -49.93
N GLU A 59 -26.38 14.04 -50.12
CA GLU A 59 -26.99 14.30 -51.43
C GLU A 59 -28.19 15.25 -51.22
N SER A 60 -28.35 16.44 -51.83
CA SER A 60 -28.20 16.84 -53.24
C SER A 60 -27.96 18.35 -53.46
N LYS A 61 -27.11 18.67 -54.46
CA LYS A 61 -26.86 19.88 -55.33
C LYS A 61 -28.00 20.93 -55.58
N PRO A 62 -27.82 22.09 -56.31
CA PRO A 62 -26.61 22.76 -56.91
C PRO A 62 -26.51 24.34 -56.90
N LYS A 63 -25.30 24.84 -57.29
CA LYS A 63 -24.87 26.02 -58.12
C LYS A 63 -24.94 27.52 -57.69
N ALA A 64 -23.78 28.17 -57.94
CA ALA A 64 -23.45 29.56 -58.37
C ALA A 64 -23.44 30.68 -57.28
N ALA A 65 -22.54 31.67 -57.22
CA ALA A 65 -21.45 32.19 -58.07
C ALA A 65 -20.47 33.07 -57.25
N SER A 66 -19.25 33.32 -57.81
CA SER A 66 -18.29 34.47 -57.67
C SER A 66 -17.92 34.98 -56.26
N GLU A 67 -16.77 35.58 -55.89
CA GLU A 67 -15.67 36.29 -56.57
C GLU A 67 -14.58 36.51 -55.46
N VAL A 68 -13.31 36.13 -55.66
CA VAL A 68 -12.12 37.00 -55.88
C VAL A 68 -11.38 37.53 -54.63
N ALA A 69 -10.04 37.40 -54.76
CA ALA A 69 -8.95 38.25 -54.27
C ALA A 69 -8.38 38.08 -52.84
N ALA A 70 -7.12 37.63 -52.87
CA ALA A 70 -5.94 38.39 -52.45
C ALA A 70 -5.43 38.30 -51.00
N THR A 71 -4.33 37.55 -50.89
CA THR A 71 -2.99 37.99 -50.43
C THR A 71 -2.81 38.62 -49.03
N ARG A 72 -1.88 38.00 -48.28
CA ARG A 72 -0.56 38.53 -47.81
C ARG A 72 -0.33 38.64 -46.29
N SER A 73 0.90 38.24 -45.94
CA SER A 73 1.76 38.59 -44.80
C SER A 73 1.40 38.02 -43.42
N ALA A 74 2.23 37.25 -42.72
CA ALA A 74 3.68 37.29 -42.42
C ALA A 74 4.06 38.17 -41.22
N SER A 75 5.11 37.71 -40.52
CA SER A 75 5.86 38.29 -39.39
C SER A 75 5.35 37.84 -38.01
N SER A 76 6.02 36.90 -37.31
CA SER A 76 7.38 36.92 -36.73
C SER A 76 7.58 37.97 -35.64
N ALA A 77 7.89 37.51 -34.42
CA ALA A 77 9.10 37.88 -33.69
C ALA A 77 9.25 37.02 -32.42
N GLU A 78 10.34 36.25 -32.38
CA GLU A 78 11.05 35.78 -31.18
C GLU A 78 11.55 36.98 -30.34
N VAL A 79 11.74 36.78 -29.02
CA VAL A 79 12.99 37.16 -28.33
C VAL A 79 13.28 36.14 -27.20
N ALA A 80 14.53 35.68 -27.22
CA ALA A 80 15.30 34.76 -26.37
C ALA A 80 15.80 35.49 -25.07
N VAL A 81 15.94 34.87 -23.87
CA VAL A 81 17.00 33.98 -23.33
C VAL A 81 17.67 34.61 -22.08
N GLU A 82 18.36 33.74 -21.30
CA GLU A 82 19.30 33.88 -20.16
C GLU A 82 18.69 33.59 -18.78
N GLU A 83 18.91 32.43 -18.15
CA GLU A 83 20.15 31.74 -17.69
C GLU A 83 20.88 32.49 -16.56
N ASP A 84 20.84 31.92 -15.34
CA ASP A 84 21.94 32.02 -14.39
C ASP A 84 21.96 30.80 -13.44
N ARG A 85 23.18 30.38 -13.13
CA ARG A 85 23.61 29.20 -12.36
C ARG A 85 24.49 29.70 -11.22
N THR A 86 24.41 29.08 -10.04
CA THR A 86 25.50 28.88 -9.03
C THR A 86 24.84 28.44 -7.71
N ALA A 87 25.43 27.69 -6.77
CA ALA A 87 26.58 26.80 -6.67
C ALA A 87 26.46 26.10 -5.27
N ASP A 88 27.07 24.93 -5.13
CA ASP A 88 27.24 24.15 -3.89
C ASP A 88 28.06 24.85 -2.79
N ALA A 89 27.82 24.48 -1.51
CA ALA A 89 28.87 24.06 -0.56
C ALA A 89 28.30 23.54 0.79
N PRO A 90 29.04 22.67 1.54
CA PRO A 90 28.53 21.79 2.61
C PRO A 90 28.95 22.20 4.04
N VAL A 91 28.34 21.59 5.07
CA VAL A 91 28.77 21.69 6.48
C VAL A 91 28.85 20.28 7.11
N GLU A 92 30.03 19.98 7.67
CA GLU A 92 30.42 18.76 8.39
C GLU A 92 29.92 18.70 9.86
N PRO A 93 30.01 17.53 10.53
CA PRO A 93 29.43 17.24 11.84
C PRO A 93 30.39 17.53 13.01
N THR A 94 29.85 17.65 14.23
CA THR A 94 30.65 17.77 15.45
C THR A 94 30.19 16.76 16.51
N ALA A 95 31.18 16.22 17.21
CA ALA A 95 31.21 14.98 17.95
C ALA A 95 30.46 14.93 19.30
N SER A 96 30.22 13.68 19.73
CA SER A 96 29.84 13.23 21.08
C SER A 96 30.84 13.61 22.18
N PRO A 97 30.47 13.35 23.45
CA PRO A 97 31.26 12.39 24.21
C PRO A 97 30.41 11.30 24.92
N GLU A 98 30.96 10.09 24.97
CA GLU A 98 30.58 8.99 25.86
C GLU A 98 30.97 9.28 27.32
N LEU A 99 30.19 8.79 28.30
CA LEU A 99 30.59 7.70 29.21
C LEU A 99 29.57 7.48 30.35
N ASP A 100 29.35 6.19 30.62
CA ASP A 100 28.95 5.54 31.88
C ASP A 100 27.59 5.85 32.52
N GLN A 101 26.70 4.85 32.49
CA GLN A 101 26.54 3.93 33.63
C GLN A 101 25.61 2.76 33.31
N ALA A 102 26.16 1.55 33.47
CA ALA A 102 25.41 0.32 33.61
C ALA A 102 24.73 0.24 34.99
N SER A 103 23.74 -0.66 35.09
CA SER A 103 22.97 -1.11 36.26
C SER A 103 21.77 -0.26 36.68
N THR A 104 20.57 -0.67 36.25
CA THR A 104 19.54 -1.26 37.13
C THR A 104 18.37 -1.71 36.23
N GLU A 105 18.40 -2.98 35.81
CA GLU A 105 17.20 -3.68 35.35
C GLU A 105 16.40 -4.13 36.58
N ALA A 106 15.13 -3.76 36.56
CA ALA A 106 14.00 -4.15 37.42
C ALA A 106 13.34 -2.92 38.05
N GLU A 107 12.05 -2.73 37.77
CA GLU A 107 11.13 -1.69 38.26
C GLU A 107 10.91 -0.42 37.41
N THR A 108 11.17 -0.45 36.11
CA THR A 108 10.70 0.61 35.19
C THR A 108 9.88 0.03 34.03
N SER A 109 8.69 -0.49 34.34
CA SER A 109 7.68 -0.81 33.31
C SER A 109 6.26 -0.36 33.67
N VAL A 110 6.11 0.54 34.66
CA VAL A 110 4.81 1.16 35.02
C VAL A 110 4.87 2.70 35.05
N GLN A 111 6.00 3.33 34.71
CA GLN A 111 6.16 4.78 34.73
C GLN A 111 6.55 5.37 33.37
N MET A 112 5.68 5.19 32.37
CA MET A 112 5.54 6.11 31.25
C MET A 112 4.05 6.27 30.94
N SER A 113 3.38 7.16 31.67
CA SER A 113 2.16 7.92 31.29
C SER A 113 1.39 8.41 32.52
N ALA A 114 2.04 9.12 33.45
CA ALA A 114 1.36 9.91 34.49
C ALA A 114 1.38 11.43 34.21
N ASN A 115 2.03 11.86 33.11
CA ASN A 115 1.97 13.22 32.58
C ASN A 115 1.40 13.11 31.16
N ALA A 116 0.29 13.71 30.74
CA ALA A 116 -0.43 14.85 31.26
C ALA A 116 -1.91 14.68 30.91
N CYS A 117 -2.77 14.64 31.93
CA CYS A 117 -4.19 14.85 31.70
C CYS A 117 -4.43 16.35 31.51
N SER A 118 -4.95 16.73 30.35
CA SER A 118 -5.27 18.13 30.00
C SER A 118 -6.48 18.69 30.76
N GLY A 119 -6.96 18.00 31.81
CA GLY A 119 -8.07 18.46 32.65
C GLY A 119 -8.93 17.38 33.31
N GLY A 120 -8.41 16.17 33.57
CA GLY A 120 -9.15 15.04 34.14
C GLY A 120 -8.29 14.11 35.00
N THR A 121 -8.90 13.04 35.52
CA THR A 121 -8.18 11.98 36.25
C THR A 121 -7.61 10.96 35.28
N ALA A 122 -6.44 10.40 35.57
CA ALA A 122 -5.83 9.36 34.74
C ALA A 122 -6.77 8.15 34.60
N SER A 123 -6.86 7.64 33.36
CA SER A 123 -7.59 6.42 33.01
C SER A 123 -6.65 5.20 33.14
N PRO A 124 -7.16 3.96 33.20
CA PRO A 124 -6.33 2.75 33.28
C PRO A 124 -5.35 2.53 32.12
N GLY A 125 -5.42 3.33 31.04
CA GLY A 125 -4.52 3.22 29.90
C GLY A 125 -4.86 2.05 28.97
N ASP A 126 -6.01 1.41 29.14
CA ASP A 126 -6.46 0.29 28.34
C ASP A 126 -6.94 0.72 26.94
N VAL A 127 -6.94 -0.24 26.01
CA VAL A 127 -7.40 -0.05 24.63
C VAL A 127 -8.83 -0.53 24.50
N VAL A 128 -9.68 0.32 23.94
CA VAL A 128 -11.13 0.10 23.77
C VAL A 128 -11.54 0.30 22.31
N ALA A 129 -12.69 -0.25 21.93
CA ALA A 129 -13.28 -0.04 20.61
C ALA A 129 -14.25 1.14 20.62
N VAL A 130 -14.62 1.60 19.42
CA VAL A 130 -15.61 2.66 19.22
C VAL A 130 -16.96 2.05 18.80
N SER A 131 -18.07 2.62 19.28
CA SER A 131 -19.44 2.12 19.07
C SER A 131 -20.20 2.77 17.91
N GLY A 132 -19.62 3.78 17.25
CA GLY A 132 -20.24 4.62 16.22
C GLY A 132 -19.24 5.56 15.57
N GLU A 133 -19.69 6.65 14.96
CA GLU A 133 -18.82 7.70 14.40
C GLU A 133 -18.89 8.95 15.29
N TYR A 134 -17.73 9.45 15.71
CA TYR A 134 -17.61 10.54 16.68
C TYR A 134 -16.50 11.50 16.30
N ALA A 135 -16.78 12.80 16.36
CA ALA A 135 -15.75 13.82 16.25
C ALA A 135 -14.86 13.84 17.50
N LEU A 136 -13.60 14.25 17.32
CA LEU A 136 -12.70 14.51 18.44
C LEU A 136 -12.74 15.97 18.86
N TYR A 137 -12.85 16.23 20.16
CA TYR A 137 -12.97 17.57 20.74
C TYR A 137 -11.71 17.97 21.52
N VAL A 138 -11.42 19.27 21.55
CA VAL A 138 -10.29 19.84 22.32
C VAL A 138 -10.55 19.75 23.83
N GLU A 139 -11.80 19.93 24.25
CA GLU A 139 -12.25 19.86 25.65
C GLU A 139 -13.42 18.86 25.80
N PRO A 140 -13.70 18.37 27.03
CA PRO A 140 -14.80 17.44 27.32
C PRO A 140 -16.18 18.12 27.30
N ASP A 141 -16.55 18.66 26.14
CA ASP A 141 -17.79 19.38 25.88
C ASP A 141 -18.14 19.27 24.39
N GLU A 142 -19.40 18.94 24.05
CA GLU A 142 -19.86 18.85 22.65
C GLU A 142 -19.84 20.21 21.93
N SER A 143 -19.88 21.31 22.68
CA SER A 143 -19.76 22.67 22.16
C SER A 143 -18.31 23.13 21.99
N SER A 144 -17.34 22.36 22.48
CA SER A 144 -15.92 22.63 22.27
C SER A 144 -15.57 22.63 20.78
N ALA A 145 -14.48 23.33 20.44
CA ALA A 145 -13.86 23.20 19.13
C ALA A 145 -13.54 21.72 18.82
N ARG A 146 -13.86 21.31 17.59
CA ARG A 146 -13.43 20.03 17.02
C ARG A 146 -11.97 20.12 16.59
N ILE A 147 -11.25 19.01 16.73
CA ILE A 147 -9.84 18.94 16.35
C ILE A 147 -9.72 18.88 14.84
N LYS A 148 -9.11 19.91 14.26
CA LYS A 148 -8.96 20.05 12.81
C LYS A 148 -7.86 19.13 12.28
N ASN A 149 -8.14 18.43 11.20
CA ASN A 149 -7.14 17.71 10.43
C ASN A 149 -6.48 18.67 9.44
N GLU A 150 -5.39 19.31 9.87
CA GLU A 150 -4.71 20.34 9.08
C GLU A 150 -4.21 19.82 7.72
N LYS A 151 -3.72 18.57 7.69
CA LYS A 151 -3.20 17.95 6.48
C LYS A 151 -4.31 17.72 5.45
N ALA A 152 -5.42 17.09 5.86
CA ALA A 152 -6.56 16.87 4.98
C ALA A 152 -7.18 18.20 4.55
N SER A 153 -7.32 19.15 5.48
CA SER A 153 -7.90 20.47 5.19
C SER A 153 -7.10 21.22 4.13
N LYS A 154 -5.77 21.19 4.23
CA LYS A 154 -4.88 21.82 3.26
C LYS A 154 -4.95 21.17 1.87
N ILE A 155 -5.06 19.85 1.81
CA ILE A 155 -5.07 19.10 0.54
C ILE A 155 -6.41 19.24 -0.18
N LEU A 156 -7.51 19.19 0.57
CA LEU A 156 -8.87 19.17 0.02
C LEU A 156 -9.47 20.58 -0.13
N GLY A 157 -8.85 21.60 0.47
CA GLY A 157 -9.25 23.00 0.32
C GLY A 157 -10.48 23.40 1.16
N GLU A 158 -10.95 22.51 2.03
CA GLU A 158 -12.06 22.74 2.97
C GLU A 158 -11.70 22.28 4.38
N ALA A 159 -12.45 22.70 5.39
CA ALA A 159 -12.15 22.32 6.77
C ALA A 159 -12.56 20.87 7.05
N HIS A 160 -11.58 19.99 7.24
CA HIS A 160 -11.77 18.61 7.69
C HIS A 160 -11.34 18.46 9.15
N TYR A 161 -12.08 17.63 9.89
CA TYR A 161 -11.85 17.38 11.31
C TYR A 161 -11.48 15.92 11.54
N HIS A 162 -10.76 15.65 12.63
CA HIS A 162 -10.52 14.29 13.06
C HIS A 162 -11.81 13.68 13.63
N GLN A 163 -12.05 12.45 13.25
CA GLN A 163 -13.14 11.63 13.75
C GLN A 163 -12.63 10.20 13.96
N ILE A 164 -13.30 9.50 14.86
CA ILE A 164 -13.10 8.07 15.11
C ILE A 164 -14.38 7.34 14.75
N ASP A 165 -14.25 6.12 14.26
CA ASP A 165 -15.38 5.30 13.87
C ASP A 165 -15.21 3.85 14.37
N LYS A 166 -16.17 2.98 14.05
CA LYS A 166 -16.19 1.58 14.50
C LYS A 166 -14.97 0.75 14.03
N SER A 167 -14.22 1.19 13.03
CA SER A 167 -12.96 0.56 12.61
C SER A 167 -11.76 0.97 13.49
N THR A 168 -11.92 2.01 14.31
CA THR A 168 -10.88 2.58 15.16
C THR A 168 -10.79 1.85 16.50
N THR A 169 -9.58 1.67 17.03
CA THR A 169 -9.36 1.39 18.46
C THR A 169 -8.59 2.54 19.10
N VAL A 170 -8.89 2.82 20.36
CA VAL A 170 -8.32 3.97 21.06
C VAL A 170 -7.83 3.59 22.46
N ARG A 171 -6.75 4.21 22.90
CA ARG A 171 -6.27 4.13 24.27
C ARG A 171 -6.95 5.21 25.11
N ARG A 172 -7.53 4.84 26.25
CA ARG A 172 -8.08 5.82 27.19
C ARG A 172 -6.95 6.46 27.99
N LEU A 173 -6.84 7.78 27.94
CA LEU A 173 -5.80 8.53 28.64
C LEU A 173 -6.34 9.11 29.95
N CYS A 174 -7.44 9.86 29.87
CA CYS A 174 -7.99 10.61 30.99
C CYS A 174 -9.51 10.59 30.97
N VAL A 175 -10.14 10.70 32.14
CA VAL A 175 -11.60 10.74 32.30
C VAL A 175 -11.99 12.02 33.02
N LYS A 176 -13.04 12.69 32.55
CA LYS A 176 -13.64 13.86 33.20
C LYS A 176 -15.16 13.82 33.02
N GLY A 177 -15.87 13.43 34.08
CA GLY A 177 -17.32 13.22 34.01
C GLY A 177 -17.69 12.17 32.96
N ASP A 178 -18.61 12.52 32.06
CA ASP A 178 -19.07 11.63 30.98
C ASP A 178 -18.17 11.63 29.74
N TRP A 179 -16.95 12.12 29.86
CA TRP A 179 -15.99 12.23 28.76
C TRP A 179 -14.68 11.52 29.06
N THR A 180 -14.08 10.99 28.00
CA THR A 180 -12.77 10.37 28.03
C THR A 180 -11.88 11.01 26.96
N GLU A 181 -10.69 11.43 27.35
CA GLU A 181 -9.61 11.78 26.43
C GLU A 181 -8.99 10.49 25.92
N VAL A 182 -8.94 10.35 24.60
CA VAL A 182 -8.47 9.15 23.93
C VAL A 182 -7.33 9.47 22.98
N GLN A 183 -6.48 8.48 22.74
CA GLN A 183 -5.48 8.48 21.68
C GLN A 183 -5.78 7.35 20.71
N ILE A 184 -5.74 7.63 19.40
CA ILE A 184 -5.94 6.57 18.41
C ILE A 184 -4.80 5.55 18.50
N VAL A 185 -5.14 4.26 18.45
CA VAL A 185 -4.19 3.13 18.41
C VAL A 185 -4.23 2.49 17.03
N THR A 186 -5.43 2.18 16.55
CA THR A 186 -5.67 1.70 15.18
C THR A 186 -6.56 2.70 14.46
N PRO A 187 -6.20 3.16 13.26
CA PRO A 187 -5.04 2.76 12.47
C PRO A 187 -3.73 3.47 12.90
N GLU A 188 -2.58 2.84 12.64
CA GLU A 188 -1.26 3.27 13.12
C GLU A 188 -0.86 4.69 12.68
N TRP A 189 -1.28 5.09 11.47
CA TRP A 189 -0.94 6.38 10.86
C TRP A 189 -1.67 7.56 11.50
N LEU A 190 -2.56 7.30 12.46
CA LEU A 190 -3.27 8.31 13.25
C LEU A 190 -2.91 8.28 14.74
N THR A 191 -1.89 7.51 15.15
CA THR A 191 -1.53 7.36 16.57
C THR A 191 -1.14 8.65 17.29
N PHE A 192 -0.73 9.69 16.55
CA PHE A 192 -0.43 11.00 17.11
C PHE A 192 -1.69 11.81 17.49
N VAL A 193 -2.87 11.40 17.04
CA VAL A 193 -4.13 12.12 17.26
C VAL A 193 -4.71 11.77 18.62
N LYS A 194 -5.03 12.81 19.39
CA LYS A 194 -5.71 12.73 20.69
C LYS A 194 -6.91 13.64 20.71
N GLY A 195 -7.91 13.35 21.53
CA GLY A 195 -9.03 14.25 21.77
C GLY A 195 -10.07 13.67 22.73
N TRP A 196 -10.99 14.51 23.18
CA TRP A 196 -12.09 14.12 24.05
C TRP A 196 -13.27 13.57 23.25
N VAL A 197 -13.88 12.49 23.77
CA VAL A 197 -15.12 11.91 23.28
C VAL A 197 -16.05 11.54 24.43
N PRO A 198 -17.37 11.49 24.22
CA PRO A 198 -18.30 10.99 25.23
C PRO A 198 -18.01 9.52 25.56
N ASN A 199 -18.20 9.11 26.82
CA ASN A 199 -18.01 7.73 27.25
C ASN A 199 -18.88 6.74 26.47
N ALA A 200 -20.05 7.18 26.01
CA ALA A 200 -20.95 6.39 25.15
C ALA A 200 -20.34 6.03 23.78
N ALA A 201 -19.31 6.75 23.33
CA ALA A 201 -18.55 6.43 22.13
C ALA A 201 -17.67 5.20 22.30
N LEU A 202 -17.38 4.81 23.54
CA LEU A 202 -16.40 3.78 23.88
C LEU A 202 -17.07 2.50 24.35
N ARG A 203 -16.49 1.37 23.97
CA ARG A 203 -16.93 0.05 24.41
C ARG A 203 -15.76 -0.90 24.60
N GLY A 204 -15.95 -1.88 25.49
CA GLY A 204 -14.98 -2.95 25.67
C GLY A 204 -14.71 -3.71 24.36
N ILE A 205 -13.48 -4.21 24.22
CA ILE A 205 -13.14 -5.15 23.15
C ILE A 205 -13.56 -6.55 23.63
N GLU A 206 -14.42 -7.18 22.86
CA GLU A 206 -14.87 -8.54 23.14
C GLU A 206 -13.77 -9.54 22.78
N HIS A 207 -13.64 -10.58 23.61
CA HIS A 207 -12.68 -11.66 23.42
C HIS A 207 -13.40 -13.01 23.55
N SER A 208 -12.96 -14.00 22.78
CA SER A 208 -13.46 -15.37 22.87
C SER A 208 -12.84 -16.07 24.09
N GLY A 209 -13.37 -17.26 24.44
CA GLY A 209 -12.91 -18.01 25.62
C GLY A 209 -11.44 -18.43 25.60
N ASP A 210 -10.80 -18.41 24.43
CA ASP A 210 -9.38 -18.64 24.19
C ASP A 210 -8.53 -17.34 24.22
N GLY A 211 -9.15 -16.18 24.46
CA GLY A 211 -8.49 -14.89 24.57
C GLY A 211 -8.28 -14.15 23.24
N ALA A 212 -8.71 -14.69 22.10
CA ALA A 212 -8.64 -13.96 20.83
C ALA A 212 -9.69 -12.85 20.76
N ARG A 213 -9.38 -11.73 20.08
CA ARG A 213 -10.35 -10.65 19.84
C ARG A 213 -11.49 -11.15 18.96
N VAL A 214 -12.73 -10.78 19.34
CA VAL A 214 -13.92 -11.05 18.55
C VAL A 214 -14.25 -9.84 17.67
N PHE A 215 -14.32 -10.08 16.38
CA PHE A 215 -14.70 -9.12 15.36
C PHE A 215 -16.17 -9.32 14.95
N VAL A 216 -16.90 -8.23 14.77
CA VAL A 216 -18.29 -8.22 14.32
C VAL A 216 -18.42 -7.37 13.06
N GLU A 217 -19.51 -7.50 12.31
CA GLU A 217 -19.74 -6.80 11.03
C GLU A 217 -19.45 -5.30 11.09
N ASP A 218 -19.77 -4.68 12.21
CA ASP A 218 -19.60 -3.26 12.49
C ASP A 218 -18.15 -2.78 12.50
N HIS A 219 -17.18 -3.67 12.69
CA HIS A 219 -15.75 -3.32 12.68
C HIS A 219 -15.16 -3.13 11.28
N PHE A 220 -15.89 -3.54 10.24
CA PHE A 220 -15.38 -3.62 8.88
C PHE A 220 -15.87 -2.45 8.04
N TYR A 221 -15.03 -2.02 7.11
CA TYR A 221 -15.46 -1.19 5.99
C TYR A 221 -16.01 -2.10 4.88
N TRP A 222 -17.21 -1.79 4.39
CA TRP A 222 -17.90 -2.60 3.37
C TRP A 222 -18.03 -1.83 2.07
N ASP A 223 -17.45 -2.38 1.00
CA ASP A 223 -17.63 -1.93 -0.38
C ASP A 223 -18.53 -2.89 -1.18
N ASP A 224 -18.79 -2.57 -2.44
CA ASP A 224 -19.62 -3.40 -3.34
C ASP A 224 -19.09 -4.84 -3.52
N SER A 225 -17.79 -5.04 -3.28
CA SER A 225 -17.11 -6.33 -3.48
C SER A 225 -17.11 -7.22 -2.24
N THR A 226 -17.11 -6.61 -1.05
CA THR A 226 -17.06 -7.27 0.27
C THR A 226 -18.44 -7.39 0.91
N SER A 227 -19.35 -6.44 0.64
CA SER A 227 -20.72 -6.40 1.19
C SER A 227 -21.59 -7.63 0.90
N LYS A 228 -21.24 -8.43 -0.11
CA LYS A 228 -21.93 -9.68 -0.46
C LYS A 228 -21.48 -10.89 0.35
N PHE A 229 -20.38 -10.77 1.09
CA PHE A 229 -19.72 -11.85 1.80
C PHE A 229 -19.48 -11.51 3.28
N LYS A 230 -20.32 -10.64 3.86
CA LYS A 230 -20.08 -10.08 5.20
C LYS A 230 -19.95 -11.15 6.27
N ALA A 231 -20.90 -12.08 6.32
CA ALA A 231 -20.92 -13.14 7.32
C ALA A 231 -19.67 -14.04 7.19
N GLU A 232 -19.30 -14.38 5.96
CA GLU A 232 -18.14 -15.18 5.64
C GLU A 232 -16.83 -14.48 6.00
N ILE A 233 -16.68 -13.21 5.63
CA ILE A 233 -15.51 -12.38 5.93
C ILE A 233 -15.34 -12.25 7.44
N VAL A 234 -16.40 -11.92 8.17
CA VAL A 234 -16.37 -11.81 9.64
C VAL A 234 -15.94 -13.15 10.25
N ALA A 235 -16.49 -14.26 9.78
CA ALA A 235 -16.13 -15.59 10.28
C ALA A 235 -14.66 -15.94 9.99
N VAL A 236 -14.16 -15.66 8.78
CA VAL A 236 -12.77 -15.90 8.40
C VAL A 236 -11.82 -15.03 9.21
N VAL A 237 -12.08 -13.73 9.36
CA VAL A 237 -11.18 -12.83 10.11
C VAL A 237 -11.11 -13.21 11.59
N ASN A 238 -12.22 -13.63 12.19
CA ASN A 238 -12.18 -14.22 13.53
C ASN A 238 -11.38 -15.53 13.60
N LYS A 239 -11.45 -16.38 12.55
CA LYS A 239 -10.65 -17.60 12.47
C LYS A 239 -9.15 -17.27 12.34
N ILE A 240 -8.79 -16.29 11.51
CA ILE A 240 -7.41 -15.78 11.39
C ILE A 240 -6.89 -15.29 12.74
N ALA A 241 -7.67 -14.46 13.45
CA ALA A 241 -7.28 -13.92 14.75
C ALA A 241 -7.01 -15.00 15.82
N ARG A 242 -7.68 -16.16 15.71
CA ARG A 242 -7.47 -17.31 16.61
C ARG A 242 -6.29 -18.18 16.20
N GLU A 243 -6.15 -18.47 14.91
CA GLU A 243 -5.22 -19.49 14.41
C GLU A 243 -3.85 -18.92 14.05
N ASN A 244 -3.78 -17.65 13.63
CA ASN A 244 -2.54 -17.04 13.17
C ASN A 244 -1.83 -16.32 14.30
N ALA A 245 -0.83 -16.95 14.91
CA ALA A 245 -0.03 -16.35 15.97
C ALA A 245 0.66 -15.02 15.57
N ASN A 246 0.90 -14.80 14.27
CA ASN A 246 1.48 -13.55 13.75
C ASN A 246 0.43 -12.51 13.37
N CYS A 247 -0.86 -12.83 13.50
CA CYS A 247 -1.99 -11.93 13.27
C CYS A 247 -3.08 -12.03 14.34
N PRO A 248 -2.77 -11.74 15.62
CA PRO A 248 -3.78 -11.76 16.69
C PRO A 248 -4.80 -10.63 16.58
N ASN A 249 -4.44 -9.53 15.92
CA ASN A 249 -5.29 -8.36 15.70
C ASN A 249 -5.29 -7.95 14.23
N PRO A 250 -5.99 -8.69 13.35
CA PRO A 250 -6.18 -8.24 11.96
C PRO A 250 -6.81 -6.85 11.91
N ASP A 251 -6.46 -6.04 10.92
CA ASP A 251 -7.09 -4.73 10.69
C ASP A 251 -8.34 -4.91 9.78
N PRO A 252 -9.57 -4.93 10.35
CA PRO A 252 -10.79 -5.14 9.58
C PRO A 252 -11.09 -4.01 8.58
N GLY A 253 -10.51 -2.82 8.77
CA GLY A 253 -10.65 -1.69 7.85
C GLY A 253 -9.91 -1.90 6.52
N THR A 254 -8.98 -2.87 6.48
CA THR A 254 -8.17 -3.17 5.29
C THR A 254 -8.75 -4.28 4.43
N VAL A 255 -9.87 -4.88 4.85
CA VAL A 255 -10.45 -6.00 4.11
C VAL A 255 -10.86 -5.56 2.71
N SER A 256 -10.27 -6.21 1.71
CA SER A 256 -10.58 -5.90 0.31
C SER A 256 -10.40 -7.12 -0.59
N LYS A 257 -11.05 -7.07 -1.76
CA LYS A 257 -10.92 -8.10 -2.79
C LYS A 257 -9.62 -7.91 -3.57
N SER A 258 -8.81 -8.96 -3.65
CA SER A 258 -7.58 -8.99 -4.44
C SER A 258 -7.88 -8.85 -5.93
N ALA A 259 -7.29 -7.86 -6.59
CA ALA A 259 -7.40 -7.70 -8.05
C ALA A 259 -6.64 -8.79 -8.82
N ASP A 260 -5.49 -9.23 -8.29
CA ASP A 260 -4.58 -10.14 -8.99
C ASP A 260 -4.81 -11.62 -8.66
N ARG A 261 -5.34 -11.91 -7.46
CA ARG A 261 -5.60 -13.30 -7.03
C ARG A 261 -7.03 -13.77 -7.29
N SER A 262 -7.99 -12.84 -7.42
CA SER A 262 -9.38 -13.20 -7.70
C SER A 262 -9.59 -13.64 -9.15
N LYS A 263 -10.45 -14.64 -9.35
CA LYS A 263 -10.95 -15.06 -10.67
C LYS A 263 -12.47 -14.88 -10.74
N PRO A 264 -13.07 -14.89 -11.95
CA PRO A 264 -14.54 -14.91 -12.07
C PRO A 264 -15.14 -16.05 -11.25
N ASN A 265 -16.08 -15.72 -10.37
CA ASN A 265 -16.75 -16.64 -9.43
C ASN A 265 -15.84 -17.32 -8.40
N ASP A 266 -14.59 -16.85 -8.23
CA ASP A 266 -13.66 -17.33 -7.21
C ASP A 266 -12.94 -16.13 -6.58
N PRO A 267 -13.65 -15.34 -5.75
CA PRO A 267 -13.08 -14.14 -5.15
C PRO A 267 -12.07 -14.52 -4.06
N VAL A 268 -10.94 -13.81 -4.05
CA VAL A 268 -9.92 -13.89 -3.01
C VAL A 268 -9.87 -12.53 -2.33
N PHE A 269 -10.01 -12.53 -1.02
CA PHE A 269 -9.91 -11.36 -0.16
C PHE A 269 -8.58 -11.38 0.59
N PHE A 270 -8.26 -10.26 1.22
CA PHE A 270 -7.21 -10.20 2.22
C PHE A 270 -7.61 -9.34 3.38
N VAL A 271 -6.94 -9.55 4.51
CA VAL A 271 -6.90 -8.64 5.65
C VAL A 271 -5.43 -8.37 5.98
N MET A 272 -5.11 -7.15 6.39
CA MET A 272 -3.75 -6.80 6.81
C MET A 272 -3.51 -7.14 8.28
N CYS A 273 -2.29 -7.56 8.56
CA CYS A 273 -1.80 -7.98 9.86
C CYS A 273 -0.45 -7.32 10.13
N GLY A 274 -0.15 -7.06 11.40
CA GLY A 274 1.10 -6.39 11.78
C GLY A 274 1.03 -4.86 11.66
N GLU A 275 2.13 -4.21 12.00
CA GLU A 275 2.28 -2.76 12.08
C GLU A 275 3.65 -2.38 11.52
N GLY A 276 3.78 -1.15 11.03
CA GLY A 276 5.01 -0.59 10.47
C GLY A 276 5.60 -1.43 9.34
N THR A 277 6.85 -1.84 9.50
CA THR A 277 7.58 -2.64 8.49
C THR A 277 7.17 -4.12 8.49
N ASP A 278 6.41 -4.55 9.49
CA ASP A 278 5.98 -5.95 9.64
C ASP A 278 4.60 -6.22 9.06
N VAL A 279 4.02 -5.26 8.35
CA VAL A 279 2.70 -5.39 7.74
C VAL A 279 2.70 -6.48 6.66
N PHE A 280 1.72 -7.37 6.70
CA PHE A 280 1.51 -8.40 5.69
C PHE A 280 0.04 -8.72 5.47
N ASN A 281 -0.27 -9.30 4.31
CA ASN A 281 -1.62 -9.73 3.95
C ASN A 281 -1.83 -11.19 4.31
N VAL A 282 -2.93 -11.50 4.98
CA VAL A 282 -3.49 -12.85 5.05
C VAL A 282 -4.58 -12.97 4.00
N TRP A 283 -4.40 -13.88 3.05
CA TRP A 283 -5.31 -14.08 1.93
C TRP A 283 -6.30 -15.18 2.24
N PHE A 284 -7.56 -15.01 1.83
CA PHE A 284 -8.61 -15.99 2.11
C PHE A 284 -9.75 -15.95 1.08
N LYS A 285 -10.55 -17.00 1.06
CA LYS A 285 -11.81 -17.13 0.34
C LYS A 285 -12.99 -17.15 1.31
N PRO A 286 -14.20 -16.78 0.88
CA PRO A 286 -15.38 -16.79 1.76
C PRO A 286 -15.65 -18.14 2.44
N GLY A 287 -15.40 -19.26 1.76
CA GLY A 287 -15.61 -20.61 2.29
C GLY A 287 -14.57 -21.09 3.30
N ASP A 288 -13.47 -20.37 3.53
CA ASP A 288 -12.36 -20.86 4.37
C ASP A 288 -12.71 -20.89 5.86
N ALA A 289 -13.79 -20.23 6.29
CA ALA A 289 -14.24 -20.28 7.68
C ALA A 289 -14.76 -21.66 8.08
N SER A 290 -15.49 -22.33 7.19
CA SER A 290 -16.15 -23.61 7.45
C SER A 290 -15.43 -24.83 6.86
N GLY A 291 -14.41 -24.61 6.03
CA GLY A 291 -13.58 -25.67 5.47
C GLY A 291 -12.38 -26.04 6.35
N ASP A 292 -11.61 -27.02 5.86
CA ASP A 292 -10.37 -27.53 6.48
C ASP A 292 -9.17 -26.56 6.33
N THR A 293 -9.35 -25.43 5.64
CA THR A 293 -8.31 -24.41 5.49
C THR A 293 -7.92 -23.87 6.87
N THR A 294 -6.63 -23.94 7.21
CA THR A 294 -6.09 -23.34 8.44
C THR A 294 -5.36 -22.04 8.14
N PHE A 295 -5.38 -21.11 9.08
CA PHE A 295 -4.64 -19.85 8.99
C PHE A 295 -3.41 -19.81 9.91
N GLU A 296 -2.87 -20.98 10.27
CA GLU A 296 -1.65 -21.08 11.07
C GLU A 296 -0.52 -20.23 10.48
N ALA A 297 0.23 -19.58 11.38
CA ALA A 297 1.36 -18.75 10.99
C ALA A 297 2.45 -19.60 10.29
N VAL A 298 2.83 -19.19 9.09
CA VAL A 298 3.95 -19.82 8.38
C VAL A 298 5.24 -19.38 9.07
N LEU A 299 6.00 -20.35 9.57
CA LEU A 299 7.30 -20.07 10.18
C LEU A 299 8.34 -19.74 9.09
N PRO A 300 9.17 -18.70 9.29
CA PRO A 300 10.24 -18.38 8.36
C PRO A 300 11.29 -19.50 8.34
N LEU A 301 11.87 -19.74 7.16
CA LEU A 301 13.00 -20.65 7.02
C LEU A 301 14.17 -20.14 7.89
N SER A 302 14.77 -21.03 8.68
CA SER A 302 15.91 -20.67 9.53
C SER A 302 17.05 -20.04 8.70
N GLN A 303 17.82 -19.13 9.30
CA GLN A 303 18.94 -18.46 8.62
C GLN A 303 19.91 -19.47 8.00
N THR A 304 20.30 -20.51 8.74
CA THR A 304 21.20 -21.55 8.24
C THR A 304 20.62 -22.25 7.01
N ALA A 305 19.37 -22.72 7.09
CA ALA A 305 18.73 -23.41 5.96
C ALA A 305 18.52 -22.51 4.73
N ALA A 306 18.20 -21.23 4.95
CA ALA A 306 18.05 -20.26 3.87
C ALA A 306 19.38 -19.94 3.18
N VAL A 307 20.45 -19.79 3.96
CA VAL A 307 21.82 -19.60 3.45
C VAL A 307 22.29 -20.83 2.69
N ASP A 308 22.10 -22.03 3.24
CA ASP A 308 22.49 -23.28 2.57
C ASP A 308 21.77 -23.43 1.23
N ALA A 309 20.45 -23.14 1.19
CA ALA A 309 19.68 -23.18 -0.05
C ALA A 309 20.15 -22.13 -1.07
N CYS A 310 20.52 -20.93 -0.62
CA CYS A 310 21.03 -19.88 -1.51
C CYS A 310 22.43 -20.20 -2.05
N GLU A 311 23.29 -20.84 -1.26
CA GLU A 311 24.59 -21.33 -1.72
C GLU A 311 24.43 -22.45 -2.78
N VAL A 312 23.43 -23.32 -2.65
CA VAL A 312 23.12 -24.31 -3.68
C VAL A 312 22.77 -23.63 -5.00
N VAL A 313 22.03 -22.51 -4.97
CA VAL A 313 21.75 -21.71 -6.18
C VAL A 313 23.04 -21.18 -6.79
N ALA A 314 23.91 -20.55 -5.99
CA ALA A 314 25.22 -20.05 -6.46
C ALA A 314 26.06 -21.16 -7.11
N LYS A 315 26.16 -22.32 -6.46
CA LYS A 315 26.87 -23.50 -6.99
C LYS A 315 26.26 -24.01 -8.29
N SER A 316 24.94 -24.03 -8.40
CA SER A 316 24.25 -24.50 -9.61
C SER A 316 24.40 -23.57 -10.81
N ALA A 317 24.63 -22.27 -10.56
CA ALA A 317 24.79 -21.25 -11.60
C ALA A 317 26.23 -21.13 -12.11
N ALA A 318 27.23 -21.55 -11.32
CA ALA A 318 28.64 -21.41 -11.67
C ALA A 318 29.10 -22.44 -12.73
N THR A 319 30.01 -22.02 -13.63
CA THR A 319 30.66 -22.93 -14.60
C THR A 319 31.49 -24.02 -13.90
N HIS A 320 32.12 -23.66 -12.78
CA HIS A 320 32.91 -24.57 -11.94
C HIS A 320 32.36 -24.55 -10.51
N PRO A 321 31.34 -25.37 -10.18
CA PRO A 321 30.67 -25.34 -8.88
C PRO A 321 31.60 -25.53 -7.67
N SER A 322 32.71 -26.26 -7.83
CA SER A 322 33.71 -26.48 -6.78
C SER A 322 34.57 -25.26 -6.47
N THR A 323 34.50 -24.21 -7.30
CA THR A 323 35.22 -22.94 -7.10
C THR A 323 34.37 -21.87 -6.44
N VAL A 324 33.09 -22.16 -6.14
CA VAL A 324 32.20 -21.23 -5.48
C VAL A 324 32.65 -21.05 -4.02
N ASP A 325 33.03 -19.83 -3.67
CA ASP A 325 33.25 -19.40 -2.30
C ASP A 325 32.12 -18.43 -1.90
N PHE A 326 31.16 -18.94 -1.14
CA PHE A 326 29.95 -18.21 -0.76
C PHE A 326 30.16 -17.47 0.57
N SER A 327 29.86 -16.17 0.59
CA SER A 327 29.95 -15.37 1.80
C SER A 327 28.84 -15.76 2.78
N ARG A 328 29.22 -16.42 3.87
CA ARG A 328 28.27 -16.83 4.92
C ARG A 328 28.18 -15.84 6.09
N PHE A 329 29.04 -14.81 6.10
CA PHE A 329 29.18 -13.92 7.26
C PHE A 329 29.44 -12.46 6.90
N VAL A 330 30.38 -12.18 5.99
CA VAL A 330 30.85 -10.80 5.75
C VAL A 330 29.84 -9.99 4.96
N ASP A 331 29.32 -10.56 3.87
CA ASP A 331 28.40 -9.88 2.96
C ASP A 331 26.95 -10.42 3.11
N LEU A 332 26.69 -11.19 4.17
CA LEU A 332 25.41 -11.85 4.36
C LEU A 332 24.39 -10.90 5.03
N SER A 333 23.26 -10.71 4.38
CA SER A 333 22.05 -10.14 4.97
C SER A 333 20.93 -11.17 4.97
N TYR A 334 20.31 -11.37 6.14
CA TYR A 334 19.15 -12.23 6.33
C TYR A 334 18.01 -11.39 6.91
N PHE A 335 16.85 -11.45 6.28
CA PHE A 335 15.65 -10.76 6.75
C PHE A 335 14.46 -11.71 6.73
N ALA A 336 13.84 -11.93 7.90
CA ALA A 336 12.64 -12.74 8.05
C ALA A 336 11.43 -11.83 8.31
N HIS A 337 10.37 -12.07 7.57
CA HIS A 337 9.10 -11.36 7.70
C HIS A 337 8.12 -12.16 8.57
N LYS A 338 7.17 -11.49 9.23
CA LYS A 338 6.12 -12.13 10.05
C LYS A 338 5.16 -13.03 9.25
N ASN A 339 5.10 -12.89 7.93
CA ASN A 339 4.34 -13.80 7.08
C ASN A 339 5.09 -15.11 6.73
N GLY A 340 6.29 -15.31 7.28
CA GLY A 340 7.12 -16.48 7.00
C GLY A 340 8.02 -16.33 5.78
N ASN A 341 7.98 -15.18 5.08
CA ASN A 341 8.89 -14.94 3.97
C ASN A 341 10.30 -14.65 4.47
N VAL A 342 11.29 -15.07 3.70
CA VAL A 342 12.71 -14.86 4.00
C VAL A 342 13.40 -14.28 2.80
N ARG A 343 14.24 -13.28 3.04
CA ARG A 343 15.18 -12.72 2.08
C ARG A 343 16.60 -13.02 2.54
N VAL A 344 17.39 -13.54 1.62
CA VAL A 344 18.84 -13.67 1.76
C VAL A 344 19.49 -12.86 0.66
N THR A 345 20.37 -11.94 1.03
CA THR A 345 21.29 -11.27 0.11
C THR A 345 22.69 -11.63 0.55
N SER A 346 23.53 -12.07 -0.39
CA SER A 346 24.94 -12.34 -0.11
C SER A 346 25.79 -12.10 -1.35
N THR A 347 27.08 -12.39 -1.26
CA THR A 347 27.99 -12.47 -2.39
C THR A 347 28.68 -13.84 -2.46
N PHE A 348 29.21 -14.17 -3.63
CA PHE A 348 30.13 -15.30 -3.79
C PHE A 348 31.16 -15.01 -4.86
N THR A 349 32.33 -15.66 -4.79
CA THR A 349 33.28 -15.70 -5.91
C THR A 349 33.22 -17.04 -6.61
N ALA A 350 33.44 -17.04 -7.92
CA ALA A 350 33.53 -18.28 -8.69
C ALA A 350 34.40 -18.07 -9.94
N LYS A 351 35.00 -19.15 -10.44
CA LYS A 351 35.75 -19.11 -11.70
C LYS A 351 34.85 -19.32 -12.91
N ASN A 352 35.03 -18.48 -13.92
CA ASN A 352 34.37 -18.62 -15.21
C ASN A 352 35.08 -19.63 -16.12
N ALA A 353 34.56 -19.82 -17.35
CA ALA A 353 35.13 -20.74 -18.34
C ALA A 353 36.58 -20.41 -18.76
N LEU A 354 37.07 -19.19 -18.51
CA LEU A 354 38.45 -18.76 -18.75
C LEU A 354 39.34 -18.88 -17.50
N ASN A 355 38.84 -19.54 -16.44
CA ASN A 355 39.52 -19.71 -15.15
C ASN A 355 39.81 -18.38 -14.42
N LEU A 356 39.10 -17.30 -14.78
CA LEU A 356 39.13 -16.02 -14.08
C LEU A 356 38.12 -16.02 -12.94
N GLU A 357 38.56 -15.63 -11.75
CA GLU A 357 37.71 -15.48 -10.57
C GLU A 357 36.98 -14.14 -10.61
N LEU A 358 35.65 -14.18 -10.50
CA LEU A 358 34.77 -13.01 -10.49
C LEU A 358 33.92 -13.03 -9.23
N LYS A 359 33.52 -11.85 -8.76
CA LYS A 359 32.61 -11.66 -7.62
C LYS A 359 31.20 -11.45 -8.13
N TYR A 360 30.23 -12.07 -7.46
CA TYR A 360 28.82 -11.98 -7.79
C TYR A 360 28.00 -11.60 -6.56
N ASP A 361 26.99 -10.78 -6.77
CA ASP A 361 25.89 -10.57 -5.83
C ASP A 361 24.82 -11.64 -6.07
N ILE A 362 24.25 -12.16 -5.00
CA ILE A 362 23.14 -13.09 -5.04
C ILE A 362 22.02 -12.67 -4.11
N TYR A 363 20.80 -12.77 -4.63
CA TYR A 363 19.56 -12.58 -3.90
C TYR A 363 18.73 -13.85 -3.99
N CYS A 364 18.20 -14.29 -2.85
CA CYS A 364 17.28 -15.41 -2.74
C CYS A 364 16.07 -14.99 -1.91
N PHE A 365 14.87 -15.27 -2.39
CA PHE A 365 13.61 -14.99 -1.71
C PHE A 365 12.77 -16.25 -1.57
N PHE A 366 12.33 -16.49 -0.35
CA PHE A 366 11.59 -17.67 0.07
C PHE A 366 10.20 -17.29 0.55
N GLU A 367 9.20 -18.07 0.15
CA GLU A 367 7.86 -18.08 0.75
C GLU A 367 7.74 -19.32 1.63
N GLY A 368 7.79 -19.12 2.95
CA GLY A 368 7.97 -20.21 3.91
C GLY A 368 9.27 -20.98 3.63
N ASN A 369 9.16 -22.27 3.30
CA ASN A 369 10.32 -23.12 3.00
C ASN A 369 10.65 -23.25 1.51
N LYS A 370 9.94 -22.54 0.61
CA LYS A 370 10.13 -22.65 -0.84
C LYS A 370 10.88 -21.45 -1.36
N LEU A 371 11.98 -21.69 -2.08
CA LEU A 371 12.64 -20.66 -2.88
C LEU A 371 11.74 -20.33 -4.08
N VAL A 372 11.28 -19.09 -4.19
CA VAL A 372 10.37 -18.65 -5.26
C VAL A 372 11.01 -17.67 -6.23
N GLU A 373 12.05 -16.96 -5.80
CA GLU A 373 12.79 -16.01 -6.63
C GLU A 373 14.26 -16.03 -6.25
N HIS A 374 15.14 -15.92 -7.25
CA HIS A 374 16.55 -15.65 -7.04
C HIS A 374 17.11 -14.82 -8.20
N SER A 375 18.16 -14.07 -7.93
CA SER A 375 18.93 -13.36 -8.95
C SER A 375 20.42 -13.42 -8.63
N ILE A 376 21.23 -13.46 -9.68
CA ILE A 376 22.69 -13.41 -9.60
C ILE A 376 23.14 -12.33 -10.58
N ALA A 377 24.00 -11.44 -10.12
CA ALA A 377 24.61 -10.39 -10.93
C ALA A 377 26.10 -10.33 -10.63
N GLU A 378 26.93 -10.00 -11.61
CA GLU A 378 28.34 -9.67 -11.36
C GLU A 378 28.40 -8.41 -10.49
N ALA A 379 29.17 -8.45 -9.41
CA ALA A 379 29.28 -7.34 -8.48
C ALA A 379 30.09 -6.21 -9.12
N LEU A 380 29.60 -4.97 -9.05
CA LEU A 380 30.35 -3.80 -9.48
C LEU A 380 31.52 -3.60 -8.50
N GLN A 381 32.74 -3.56 -9.02
CA GLN A 381 33.96 -3.28 -8.25
C GLN A 381 34.05 -1.82 -7.79
#